data_AF-A0A0E2QII3-F1
#
_entry.id   AF-A0A0E2QII3-F1
#
_cell.length_a   1.000
_cell.length_b   1.000
_cell.length_c   1.000
_cell.angle_alpha   90.00
_cell.angle_beta   90.00
_cell.angle_gamma   90.00
#
_symmetry.space_group_name_H-M   'P 1'
#
loop_
_entity.id
_entity.type
_entity.pdbx_description
1 polymer ?
#
loop_
_entity_poly.entity_id
_entity_poly.type
_entity_poly.pdbx_seq_one_letter_code
_entity_poly.pdbx_strand_id
1 'polypeptide(L)'
;MILRPWEERDANDLFQYASNPEVGPIAGWPVHTSVENSREIIKSYFSAPETYAIVLKETMQPVDSIGLMIGSASDKGIPDTEAEIGYWIGVLYWGVRGLYQKQFVR
;
A
#
# COMPACT_ATOMS: atom_id res chain seq x y z
N MET A 1 -7.17 0.46 -13.36
CA MET A 1 -5.84 0.21 -12.75
C MET A 1 -5.36 -1.19 -13.07
N ILE A 2 -4.10 -1.48 -12.75
CA ILE A 2 -3.51 -2.83 -12.69
C ILE A 2 -2.89 -3.04 -11.31
N LEU A 3 -2.72 -4.30 -10.93
CA LEU A 3 -1.86 -4.72 -9.82
C LEU A 3 -0.54 -5.21 -10.40
N ARG A 4 0.58 -4.77 -9.82
CA ARG A 4 1.91 -5.32 -10.12
C ARG A 4 2.79 -5.28 -8.88
N PRO A 5 3.88 -6.07 -8.83
CA PRO A 5 4.87 -5.94 -7.78
C PRO A 5 5.41 -4.51 -7.70
N TRP A 6 5.77 -4.07 -6.50
CA TRP A 6 6.50 -2.83 -6.30
C TRP A 6 7.89 -2.92 -6.91
N GLU A 7 8.36 -1.82 -7.48
CA GLU A 7 9.70 -1.70 -8.04
C GLU A 7 10.43 -0.55 -7.35
N GLU A 8 11.75 -0.65 -7.15
CA GLU A 8 12.49 0.42 -6.47
C GLU A 8 12.34 1.79 -7.14
N ARG A 9 12.12 1.84 -8.46
CA ARG A 9 11.87 3.10 -9.19
C ARG A 9 10.61 3.84 -8.71
N ASP A 10 9.67 3.13 -8.08
CA ASP A 10 8.43 3.68 -7.53
C ASP A 10 8.66 4.50 -6.25
N ALA A 11 9.88 4.54 -5.72
CA ALA A 11 10.18 5.20 -4.44
C ALA A 11 9.74 6.68 -4.39
N ASN A 12 9.81 7.40 -5.52
CA ASN A 12 9.34 8.80 -5.57
C ASN A 12 7.83 8.89 -5.44
N ASP A 13 7.10 8.07 -6.20
CA ASP A 13 5.63 8.04 -6.17
C ASP A 13 5.11 7.52 -4.82
N LEU A 14 5.77 6.49 -4.27
CA LEU A 14 5.46 6.01 -2.93
C LEU A 14 5.66 7.11 -1.89
N PHE A 15 6.80 7.81 -1.92
CA PHE A 15 7.09 8.88 -0.98
C PHE A 15 6.05 10.00 -1.04
N GLN A 16 5.60 10.39 -2.25
CA GLN A 16 4.59 11.44 -2.44
C GLN A 16 3.33 11.21 -1.60
N TYR A 17 2.89 9.95 -1.45
CA TYR A 17 1.69 9.62 -0.68
C TYR A 17 2.02 9.21 0.76
N ALA A 18 3.06 8.39 0.95
CA ALA A 18 3.41 7.83 2.24
C ALA A 18 4.07 8.82 3.22
N SER A 19 4.50 10.00 2.74
CA SER A 19 4.92 11.09 3.61
C SER A 19 3.74 11.85 4.24
N ASN A 20 2.50 11.62 3.78
CA ASN A 20 1.32 12.27 4.34
C ASN A 20 0.90 11.58 5.66
N PRO A 21 0.78 12.33 6.78
CA PRO A 21 0.40 11.78 8.09
C PRO A 21 -1.01 11.19 8.15
N GLU A 22 -1.87 11.44 7.16
CA GLU A 22 -3.19 10.82 7.08
C GLU A 22 -3.18 9.43 6.42
N VAL A 23 -2.04 8.97 5.88
CA VAL A 23 -1.94 7.67 5.19
C VAL A 23 -1.39 6.61 6.12
N GLY A 24 -0.07 6.65 6.36
CA GLY A 24 0.63 5.57 7.07
C GLY A 24 0.15 5.29 8.49
N PRO A 25 0.02 6.31 9.35
CA PRO A 25 -0.38 6.11 10.73
C PRO A 25 -1.73 5.39 10.91
N ILE A 26 -2.69 5.63 10.01
CA ILE A 26 -3.99 4.95 10.03
C ILE A 26 -3.85 3.47 9.63
N ALA A 27 -2.91 3.16 8.74
CA ALA A 27 -2.54 1.81 8.34
C ALA A 27 -1.50 1.13 9.27
N GLY A 28 -1.11 1.77 10.38
CA GLY A 28 -0.24 1.20 11.40
C GLY A 28 1.26 1.35 11.18
N TRP A 29 1.71 2.20 10.24
CA TRP A 29 3.14 2.44 9.98
C TRP A 29 3.51 3.95 9.98
N PRO A 30 4.76 4.32 10.33
CA PRO A 30 5.15 5.73 10.43
C PRO A 30 5.26 6.40 9.07
N VAL A 31 5.02 7.71 8.99
CA VAL A 31 5.21 8.47 7.73
C VAL A 31 6.61 8.24 7.15
N HIS A 32 6.66 8.09 5.83
CA HIS A 32 7.95 7.99 5.15
C HIS A 32 8.68 9.34 5.25
N THR A 33 9.98 9.30 5.49
CA THR A 33 10.78 10.49 5.81
C THR A 33 11.60 11.01 4.64
N SER A 34 11.83 10.18 3.62
CA SER A 34 12.51 10.54 2.39
C SER A 34 12.19 9.55 1.27
N VAL A 35 12.56 9.91 0.04
CA VAL A 35 12.53 8.98 -1.10
C VAL A 35 13.39 7.74 -0.82
N GLU A 36 14.54 7.91 -0.19
CA GLU A 36 15.42 6.78 0.14
C GLU A 36 14.80 5.87 1.21
N ASN A 37 14.16 6.44 2.23
CA ASN A 37 13.39 5.64 3.19
C ASN A 37 12.27 4.84 2.49
N SER A 38 11.59 5.44 1.51
CA SER A 38 10.57 4.74 0.72
C SER A 38 11.16 3.62 -0.12
N ARG A 39 12.34 3.83 -0.72
CA ARG A 39 13.10 2.79 -1.44
C ARG A 39 13.45 1.61 -0.54
N GLU A 40 13.92 1.88 0.67
CA GLU A 40 14.24 0.83 1.63
C GLU A 40 12.97 0.08 2.10
N ILE A 41 11.85 0.77 2.26
CA ILE A 41 10.55 0.13 2.55
C ILE A 41 10.08 -0.75 1.39
N ILE A 42 10.31 -0.34 0.14
CA ILE A 42 10.04 -1.19 -1.02
C ILE A 42 10.85 -2.48 -0.95
N LYS A 43 12.16 -2.39 -0.72
CA LYS A 43 13.04 -3.56 -0.66
C LYS A 43 12.72 -4.50 0.50
N SER A 44 12.38 -3.95 1.65
CA SER A 44 12.23 -4.73 2.89
C SER A 44 10.81 -5.24 3.14
N TYR A 45 9.78 -4.44 2.86
CA TYR A 45 8.38 -4.78 3.15
C TYR A 45 7.58 -5.03 1.89
N PHE A 46 7.59 -4.13 0.92
CA PHE A 46 6.71 -4.25 -0.24
C PHE A 46 7.21 -5.20 -1.33
N SER A 47 8.40 -5.77 -1.15
CA SER A 47 8.90 -6.89 -1.96
C SER A 47 8.40 -8.25 -1.47
N ALA A 48 7.64 -8.29 -0.37
CA ALA A 48 7.01 -9.51 0.11
C ALA A 48 6.03 -10.07 -0.93
N PRO A 49 5.88 -11.41 -1.02
CA PRO A 49 4.85 -12.03 -1.85
C PRO A 49 3.47 -11.46 -1.55
N GLU A 50 2.61 -11.43 -2.57
CA GLU A 50 1.23 -10.95 -2.46
C GLU A 50 1.08 -9.50 -1.97
N THR A 51 2.15 -8.69 -2.07
CA THR A 51 2.12 -7.24 -1.87
C THR A 51 2.29 -6.52 -3.20
N TYR A 52 1.32 -5.69 -3.57
CA TYR A 52 1.20 -5.10 -4.90
C TYR A 52 1.01 -3.60 -4.83
N ALA A 53 1.64 -2.91 -5.78
CA ALA A 53 1.28 -1.55 -6.13
C ALA A 53 -0.01 -1.59 -6.96
N ILE A 54 -0.93 -0.70 -6.65
CA ILE A 54 -2.07 -0.41 -7.51
C ILE A 54 -1.69 0.77 -8.40
N VAL A 55 -1.73 0.53 -9.71
CA VAL A 55 -1.13 1.43 -10.70
C VAL A 55 -2.19 1.94 -11.68
N LEU A 56 -2.15 3.24 -11.95
CA LEU A 56 -2.95 3.85 -13.02
C LEU A 56 -2.45 3.35 -14.38
N LYS A 57 -3.36 2.78 -15.19
CA LYS A 57 -3.00 2.18 -16.49
C LYS A 57 -2.42 3.20 -17.47
N GLU A 58 -2.88 4.44 -17.40
CA GLU A 58 -2.55 5.50 -18.36
C GLU A 58 -1.16 6.07 -18.13
N THR A 59 -0.76 6.22 -16.86
CA THR A 59 0.51 6.86 -16.48
C THR A 59 1.55 5.87 -15.97
N MET A 60 1.13 4.63 -15.68
CA MET A 60 1.94 3.62 -14.98
C MET A 60 2.41 4.07 -13.59
N GLN A 61 1.75 5.09 -13.02
CA GLN A 61 2.05 5.62 -11.71
C GLN A 61 1.37 4.79 -10.60
N PRO A 62 2.11 4.35 -9.57
CA PRO A 62 1.52 3.72 -8.40
C PRO A 62 0.83 4.76 -7.52
N VAL A 63 -0.38 4.43 -7.05
CA VAL A 63 -1.24 5.37 -6.29
C VAL A 63 -1.78 4.79 -4.99
N ASP A 64 -1.59 3.49 -4.78
CA ASP A 64 -2.08 2.72 -3.63
C ASP A 64 -1.26 1.41 -3.51
N SER A 65 -1.38 0.72 -2.39
CA SER A 65 -0.83 -0.61 -2.13
C SER A 65 -1.92 -1.54 -1.63
N ILE A 66 -1.85 -2.81 -2.01
CA ILE A 66 -2.64 -3.88 -1.40
C ILE A 66 -1.74 -5.07 -1.09
N GLY A 67 -1.88 -5.61 0.11
CA GLY A 67 -1.16 -6.79 0.60
C GLY A 67 -2.14 -7.85 1.08
N LEU A 68 -1.85 -9.12 0.76
CA LEU A 68 -2.57 -10.28 1.26
C LEU A 68 -1.65 -11.10 2.17
N MET A 69 -1.97 -11.13 3.46
CA MET A 69 -1.27 -11.95 4.43
C MET A 69 -2.06 -13.24 4.64
N ILE A 70 -1.71 -14.28 3.87
CA ILE A 70 -2.39 -15.58 3.87
C ILE A 70 -1.86 -16.46 5.00
N GLY A 71 -2.77 -17.07 5.77
CA GLY A 71 -2.41 -18.03 6.81
C GLY A 71 -1.37 -17.51 7.79
N SER A 72 -0.25 -18.24 7.89
CA SER A 72 0.89 -17.89 8.78
C SER A 72 1.58 -16.55 8.50
N ALA A 73 1.33 -15.92 7.35
CA ALA A 73 1.84 -14.57 7.08
C ALA A 73 1.07 -13.47 7.85
N SER A 74 -0.16 -13.76 8.30
CA SER A 74 -0.94 -12.87 9.17
C SER A 74 -0.64 -13.15 10.64
N ASP A 75 -0.58 -12.09 11.44
CA ASP A 75 -0.41 -12.19 12.89
C ASP A 75 -1.71 -12.59 13.63
N LYS A 76 -2.83 -12.73 12.90
CA LYS A 76 -4.15 -13.07 13.43
C LYS A 76 -4.38 -14.56 13.62
N GLY A 77 -3.42 -15.42 13.24
CA GLY A 77 -3.52 -16.87 13.43
C GLY A 77 -4.63 -17.52 12.58
N ILE A 78 -4.85 -17.01 11.38
CA ILE A 78 -5.85 -17.51 10.42
C ILE A 78 -5.34 -18.74 9.66
N PRO A 79 -6.22 -19.62 9.13
CA PRO A 79 -5.80 -20.76 8.32
C PRO A 79 -5.30 -20.33 6.92
N ASP A 80 -4.56 -21.20 6.23
CA ASP A 80 -4.03 -20.95 4.87
C ASP A 80 -5.11 -20.81 3.77
N THR A 81 -6.39 -20.92 4.14
CA THR A 81 -7.56 -20.69 3.26
C THR A 81 -8.17 -19.31 3.45
N GLU A 82 -7.64 -18.52 4.39
CA GLU A 82 -8.07 -17.16 4.70
C GLU A 82 -6.88 -16.20 4.56
N ALA A 83 -7.19 -14.92 4.35
CA ALA A 83 -6.19 -13.87 4.22
C ALA A 83 -6.62 -12.62 4.98
N GLU A 84 -5.66 -11.99 5.66
CA GLU A 84 -5.80 -10.61 6.10
C GLU A 84 -5.43 -9.68 4.95
N ILE A 85 -6.17 -8.59 4.79
CA ILE A 85 -5.96 -7.60 3.74
C ILE A 85 -5.45 -6.31 4.38
N GLY A 86 -4.25 -5.89 3.98
CA GLY A 86 -3.73 -4.54 4.25
C GLY A 86 -3.78 -3.68 2.98
N TYR A 87 -4.23 -2.43 3.07
CA TYR A 87 -4.25 -1.50 1.93
C TYR A 87 -4.19 -0.04 2.38
N TRP A 88 -3.86 0.93 1.49
CA TRP A 88 -3.72 2.33 1.95
C TRP A 88 -3.95 3.51 1.01
N ILE A 89 -4.60 3.50 -0.13
CA ILE A 89 -4.71 4.62 -1.11
C ILE A 89 -4.22 6.07 -0.79
N GLY A 90 -3.43 6.64 -1.71
CA GLY A 90 -3.01 8.04 -1.62
C GLY A 90 -4.16 9.04 -1.53
N VAL A 91 -4.02 10.06 -0.68
CA VAL A 91 -5.09 11.01 -0.29
C VAL A 91 -5.82 11.65 -1.47
N LEU A 92 -5.11 11.94 -2.57
CA LEU A 92 -5.69 12.54 -3.78
C LEU A 92 -6.78 11.69 -4.44
N TYR A 93 -6.82 10.40 -4.15
CA TYR A 93 -7.76 9.45 -4.76
C TYR A 93 -8.89 9.04 -3.80
N TRP A 94 -8.97 9.63 -2.61
CA TRP A 94 -10.07 9.39 -1.68
C TRP A 94 -11.38 9.97 -2.21
N GLY A 95 -12.48 9.21 -2.10
CA GLY A 95 -13.80 9.65 -2.54
C GLY A 95 -14.00 9.63 -4.06
N VAL A 96 -12.96 9.28 -4.83
CA VAL A 96 -13.08 9.01 -6.26
C VAL A 96 -13.84 7.70 -6.42
N ARG A 97 -14.94 7.76 -7.18
CA ARG A 97 -15.82 6.61 -7.42
C ARG A 97 -15.03 5.43 -7.98
N GLY A 98 -15.04 4.31 -7.28
CA GLY A 98 -14.33 3.08 -7.67
C GLY A 98 -12.91 2.90 -7.11
N LEU A 99 -12.42 3.84 -6.28
CA LEU A 99 -11.10 3.75 -5.65
C LEU A 99 -11.20 3.56 -4.14
N TYR A 100 -11.89 4.48 -3.45
CA TYR A 100 -12.18 4.33 -2.03
C TYR A 100 -13.35 5.23 -1.63
N GLN A 101 -14.27 4.71 -0.81
CA GLN A 101 -15.16 5.55 0.00
C GLN A 101 -14.65 5.49 1.43
N LYS A 102 -14.32 6.64 2.04
CA LYS A 102 -14.01 6.76 3.47
C LYS A 102 -15.17 6.17 4.27
N GLN A 103 -15.10 4.89 4.63
CA GLN A 103 -15.97 4.34 5.66
C GLN A 103 -15.24 4.54 6.98
N PHE A 104 -15.67 5.58 7.70
CA PHE A 104 -15.39 5.68 9.13
C PHE A 104 -16.14 4.54 9.81
N VAL A 105 -15.50 3.40 10.02
CA VAL A 105 -15.95 2.46 11.04
C VAL A 105 -15.33 2.96 12.35
N ARG A 106 -16.19 3.50 13.22
CA ARG A 106 -15.86 3.78 14.62
C ARG A 106 -15.67 2.49 15.39
#